data_AF-A0A133U3E8-F1
#
_entry.id   AF-A0A133U3E8-F1
#
_cell.length_a   1.000
_cell.length_b   1.000
_cell.length_c   1.000
_cell.angle_alpha   90.00
_cell.angle_beta   90.00
_cell.angle_gamma   90.00
#
_symmetry.space_group_name_H-M   'P 1'
#
loop_
_entity.id
_entity.type
_entity.pdbx_description
1 polymer ?
#
loop_
_entity_poly.entity_id
_entity_poly.type
_entity_poly.pdbx_seq_one_letter_code
_entity_poly.pdbx_strand_id
1 'polypeptide(L)'
;MEKGQFSIEFIIVLAAFFIVLATVSIPLYTNTRETANNLTDLTEAREAANELTLLLNSVYSGSPGTQQTTTYWLPESANEVEGTSQDNKLQVSITLDFADEDVTVEVPTLIPDEWKNQVLLKNSS
;
A
#
# COMPACT_ATOMS: atom_id res chain seq x y z
N MET A 1 16.76 -53.26 31.01
CA MET A 1 17.16 -51.91 30.56
C MET A 1 16.48 -51.67 29.21
N GLU A 2 15.23 -51.22 29.18
CA GLU A 2 14.51 -50.98 27.88
C GLU A 2 13.55 -49.79 27.96
N LYS A 3 12.98 -49.50 29.14
CA LYS A 3 12.05 -48.37 29.33
C LYS A 3 12.69 -46.99 29.09
N GLY A 4 13.98 -46.81 29.39
CA GLY A 4 14.68 -45.53 29.21
C GLY A 4 15.00 -45.20 27.74
N GLN A 5 15.25 -46.21 26.91
CA GLN A 5 15.59 -46.02 25.49
C GLN A 5 14.37 -45.56 24.70
N PHE A 6 13.20 -46.18 24.94
CA PHE A 6 11.95 -45.82 24.28
C PHE A 6 11.51 -44.37 24.59
N SER A 7 11.71 -43.90 25.83
CA SER A 7 11.41 -42.52 26.21
C SER A 7 12.36 -41.49 25.58
N ILE A 8 13.65 -41.81 25.45
CA ILE A 8 14.61 -40.90 24.81
C ILE A 8 14.34 -40.78 23.31
N GLU A 9 14.07 -41.90 22.64
CA GLU A 9 13.73 -41.91 21.21
C GLU A 9 12.46 -41.08 20.92
N PHE A 10 11.44 -41.22 21.77
CA PHE A 10 10.24 -40.38 21.69
C PHE A 10 10.54 -38.89 21.85
N ILE A 11 11.38 -38.51 22.81
CA ILE A 11 11.78 -37.11 23.02
C ILE A 11 12.54 -36.57 21.80
N ILE A 12 13.41 -37.37 21.19
CA ILE A 12 14.16 -36.98 19.98
C ILE A 12 13.21 -36.76 18.81
N VAL A 13 12.26 -37.67 18.57
CA VAL A 13 11.26 -37.52 17.51
C VAL A 13 10.38 -36.29 17.74
N LEU A 14 9.94 -36.08 18.98
CA LEU A 14 9.13 -34.92 19.36
C LEU A 14 9.90 -33.60 19.18
N ALA A 15 11.19 -33.57 19.56
CA ALA A 15 12.05 -32.41 19.36
C ALA A 15 12.26 -32.12 17.86
N ALA A 16 12.51 -33.16 17.04
CA ALA A 16 12.62 -33.01 15.60
C ALA A 16 11.32 -32.47 14.98
N PHE A 17 10.16 -32.95 15.44
CA PHE A 17 8.87 -32.43 15.03
C PHE A 17 8.71 -30.94 15.35
N PHE A 18 9.06 -30.52 16.58
CA PHE A 18 9.00 -29.10 16.95
C PHE A 18 9.98 -28.23 16.16
N ILE A 19 11.17 -28.74 15.83
CA ILE A 19 12.13 -28.03 14.98
C ILE A 19 11.54 -27.81 13.59
N VAL A 20 10.96 -28.83 12.98
CA VAL A 20 10.30 -28.70 11.67
C VAL A 20 9.13 -27.71 11.76
N LEU A 21 8.30 -27.83 12.80
CA LEU A 21 7.17 -26.92 13.01
C LEU A 21 7.65 -25.47 13.15
N ALA A 22 8.69 -25.21 13.93
CA ALA A 22 9.25 -23.86 14.09
C ALA A 22 9.83 -23.32 12.77
N THR A 23 10.52 -24.18 12.02
CA THR A 23 11.14 -23.83 10.74
C THR A 23 10.11 -23.36 9.71
N VAL A 24 8.90 -23.93 9.73
CA VAL A 24 7.80 -23.54 8.82
C VAL A 24 6.97 -22.40 9.41
N SER A 25 6.73 -22.41 10.73
CA SER A 25 5.81 -21.45 11.37
C SER A 25 6.37 -20.03 11.44
N ILE A 26 7.68 -19.89 11.67
CA ILE A 26 8.33 -18.58 11.76
C ILE A 26 8.23 -17.81 10.42
N PRO A 27 8.70 -18.35 9.27
CA PRO A 27 8.60 -17.63 8.01
C PRO A 27 7.15 -17.40 7.57
N LEU A 28 6.24 -18.33 7.88
CA LEU A 28 4.82 -18.15 7.57
C LEU A 28 4.23 -16.96 8.34
N TYR A 29 4.57 -16.83 9.63
CA TYR A 29 4.14 -15.69 10.43
C TYR A 29 4.69 -14.36 9.91
N THR A 30 5.99 -14.29 9.59
CA THR A 30 6.61 -13.06 9.09
C THR A 30 6.00 -12.64 7.76
N ASN A 31 5.88 -13.56 6.80
CA ASN A 31 5.33 -13.27 5.48
C ASN A 31 3.86 -12.84 5.55
N THR A 32 3.06 -13.48 6.42
CA THR A 32 1.65 -13.11 6.61
C THR A 32 1.52 -11.71 7.20
N ARG A 33 2.36 -11.37 8.18
CA ARG A 33 2.37 -10.04 8.80
C ARG A 33 2.76 -8.95 7.80
N GLU A 34 3.80 -9.19 7.02
CA GLU A 34 4.25 -8.25 5.98
C GLU A 34 3.18 -8.05 4.92
N THR A 35 2.58 -9.14 4.42
CA THR A 35 1.46 -9.06 3.46
C THR A 35 0.29 -8.26 4.03
N ALA A 36 -0.06 -8.47 5.30
CA ALA A 36 -1.14 -7.73 5.95
C ALA A 36 -0.83 -6.22 6.09
N ASN A 37 0.43 -5.88 6.36
CA ASN A 37 0.86 -4.48 6.39
C ASN A 37 0.78 -3.86 4.99
N ASN A 38 1.32 -4.52 3.96
CA ASN A 38 1.28 -4.01 2.59
C ASN A 38 -0.17 -3.80 2.10
N LEU A 39 -1.11 -4.68 2.48
CA LEU A 39 -2.53 -4.52 2.19
C LEU A 39 -3.18 -3.34 2.93
N THR A 40 -2.75 -3.08 4.16
CA THR A 40 -3.19 -1.92 4.94
C THR A 40 -2.74 -0.64 4.24
N ASP A 41 -1.45 -0.53 3.94
CA ASP A 41 -0.85 0.63 3.25
C ASP A 41 -1.51 0.88 1.88
N LEU A 42 -1.75 -0.18 1.11
CA LEU A 42 -2.44 -0.08 -0.18
C LEU A 42 -3.87 0.46 -0.04
N THR A 43 -4.56 0.08 1.03
CA THR A 43 -5.92 0.54 1.32
C THR A 43 -5.92 2.02 1.71
N GLU A 44 -4.97 2.42 2.58
CA GLU A 44 -4.80 3.81 3.00
C GLU A 44 -4.41 4.72 1.83
N ALA A 45 -3.49 4.28 0.96
CA ALA A 45 -3.13 5.01 -0.26
C ALA A 45 -4.34 5.18 -1.19
N ARG A 46 -5.17 4.15 -1.35
CA ARG A 46 -6.39 4.24 -2.16
C ARG A 46 -7.41 5.22 -1.57
N GLU A 47 -7.55 5.23 -0.24
CA GLU A 47 -8.42 6.18 0.45
C GLU A 47 -7.92 7.61 0.24
N ALA A 48 -6.63 7.87 0.44
CA ALA A 48 -6.01 9.17 0.19
C ALA A 48 -6.17 9.64 -1.27
N ALA A 49 -5.94 8.75 -2.24
CA ALA A 49 -6.12 9.07 -3.66
C ALA A 49 -7.60 9.39 -4.01
N ASN A 50 -8.55 8.69 -3.38
CA ASN A 50 -9.98 8.99 -3.53
C ASN A 50 -10.34 10.34 -2.91
N GLU A 51 -9.85 10.66 -1.72
CA GLU A 51 -10.07 11.96 -1.08
C GLU A 51 -9.53 13.12 -1.93
N LEU A 52 -8.30 12.98 -2.43
CA LEU A 52 -7.69 13.94 -3.35
C LEU A 52 -8.53 14.12 -4.61
N THR A 53 -9.03 13.01 -5.17
CA THR A 53 -9.90 13.03 -6.34
C THR A 53 -11.20 13.79 -6.09
N LEU A 54 -11.84 13.56 -4.95
CA LEU A 54 -13.08 14.24 -4.56
C LEU A 54 -12.85 15.74 -4.34
N LEU A 55 -11.73 16.12 -3.74
CA LEU A 55 -11.35 17.52 -3.56
C LEU A 55 -11.10 18.22 -4.88
N LEU A 56 -10.39 17.56 -5.80
CA LEU A 56 -10.20 18.08 -7.16
C LEU A 56 -11.54 18.30 -7.86
N ASN A 57 -12.43 17.30 -7.84
CA ASN A 57 -13.78 17.43 -8.41
C ASN A 57 -14.56 18.60 -7.78
N SER A 58 -14.45 18.79 -6.46
CA SER A 58 -15.05 19.92 -5.73
C SER A 58 -14.53 21.27 -6.23
N VAL A 59 -13.21 21.44 -6.31
CA VAL A 59 -12.58 22.67 -6.81
C VAL A 59 -12.98 22.96 -8.25
N TYR A 60 -13.03 21.94 -9.12
CA TYR A 60 -13.44 22.10 -10.51
C TYR A 60 -14.92 22.41 -10.68
N SER A 61 -15.79 21.89 -9.82
CA SER A 61 -17.22 22.21 -9.84
C SER A 61 -17.55 23.60 -9.30
N GLY A 62 -16.57 24.27 -8.66
CA GLY A 62 -16.70 25.61 -8.10
C GLY A 62 -16.71 26.72 -9.16
N SER A 63 -16.92 27.95 -8.69
CA SER A 63 -16.79 29.15 -9.53
C SER A 63 -15.33 29.37 -9.98
N PRO A 64 -15.09 30.07 -11.10
CA PRO A 64 -13.74 30.43 -11.52
C PRO A 64 -12.96 31.12 -10.40
N GLY A 65 -11.73 30.65 -10.14
CA GLY A 65 -10.88 31.17 -9.06
C GLY A 65 -11.05 30.48 -7.71
N THR A 66 -11.88 29.43 -7.62
CA THR A 66 -11.98 28.58 -6.42
C THR A 66 -10.63 27.92 -6.15
N GLN A 67 -10.16 28.02 -4.90
CA GLN A 67 -8.95 27.36 -4.42
C GLN A 67 -9.29 26.65 -3.12
N GLN A 68 -8.72 25.46 -2.92
CA GLN A 68 -8.89 24.70 -1.70
C GLN A 68 -7.54 24.14 -1.26
N THR A 69 -7.25 24.25 0.02
CA THR A 69 -6.08 23.64 0.65
C THR A 69 -6.56 22.53 1.55
N THR A 70 -5.96 21.35 1.41
CA THR A 70 -6.22 20.20 2.28
C THR A 70 -4.91 19.67 2.87
N THR A 71 -5.03 18.87 3.92
CA THR A 71 -3.95 18.05 4.45
C THR A 71 -4.47 16.62 4.51
N TYR A 72 -3.72 15.70 3.93
CA TYR A 72 -4.02 14.27 3.93
C TYR A 72 -2.82 13.52 4.47
N TRP A 73 -3.09 12.35 5.04
CA TRP A 73 -2.04 11.46 5.53
C TRP A 73 -1.76 10.39 4.48
N LEU A 74 -0.49 10.05 4.32
CA LEU A 74 -0.03 8.99 3.41
C LEU A 74 0.62 7.88 4.24
N PRO A 75 0.47 6.61 3.82
CA PRO A 75 1.15 5.51 4.48
C PRO A 75 2.68 5.68 4.39
N GLU A 76 3.41 5.09 5.34
CA GLU A 76 4.87 5.23 5.44
C GLU A 76 5.61 4.70 4.20
N SER A 77 5.01 3.74 3.50
CA SER A 77 5.50 3.19 2.23
C SER A 77 5.29 4.11 1.02
N ALA A 78 4.59 5.25 1.16
CA ALA A 78 4.39 6.18 0.06
C ALA A 78 5.68 6.93 -0.28
N ASN A 79 6.20 6.68 -1.48
CA ASN A 79 7.43 7.29 -1.99
C ASN A 79 7.12 8.51 -2.87
N GLU A 80 6.14 8.38 -3.77
CA GLU A 80 5.82 9.42 -4.73
C GLU A 80 4.30 9.64 -4.86
N VAL A 81 3.91 10.90 -5.03
CA VAL A 81 2.54 11.29 -5.38
C VAL A 81 2.58 12.17 -6.61
N GLU A 82 1.92 11.70 -7.67
CA GLU A 82 1.83 12.39 -8.95
C GLU A 82 0.37 12.65 -9.34
N GLY A 83 0.14 13.76 -10.03
CA GLY A 83 -1.12 14.10 -10.67
C GLY A 83 -0.88 14.27 -12.16
N THR A 84 -1.28 13.31 -12.96
CA THR A 84 -1.06 13.30 -14.41
C THR A 84 -2.38 13.47 -15.15
N SER A 85 -2.42 14.31 -16.18
CA SER A 85 -3.60 14.42 -17.02
C SER A 85 -3.55 13.40 -18.18
N GLN A 86 -4.54 12.51 -18.25
CA GLN A 86 -4.71 11.54 -19.33
C GLN A 86 -6.18 11.49 -19.75
N ASP A 87 -6.48 11.55 -21.05
CA ASP A 87 -7.84 11.41 -21.61
C ASP A 87 -8.94 12.24 -20.91
N ASN A 88 -8.68 13.52 -20.65
CA ASN A 88 -9.62 14.45 -19.99
C ASN A 88 -9.96 14.04 -18.55
N LYS A 89 -8.97 13.45 -17.86
CA LYS A 89 -9.02 13.07 -16.46
C LYS A 89 -7.72 13.51 -15.80
N LEU A 90 -7.77 14.00 -14.56
CA LEU A 90 -6.57 13.95 -13.70
C LEU A 90 -6.53 12.56 -13.09
N GLN A 91 -5.43 11.87 -13.26
CA GLN A 91 -5.14 10.67 -12.53
C GLN A 91 -4.26 11.05 -11.34
N VAL A 92 -4.74 10.78 -10.14
CA VAL A 92 -3.89 10.84 -8.94
C VAL A 92 -3.25 9.47 -8.80
N SER A 93 -1.93 9.44 -8.85
CA SER A 93 -1.11 8.24 -8.72
C SER A 93 -0.29 8.35 -7.44
N ILE A 94 -0.39 7.35 -6.58
CA ILE A 94 0.44 7.22 -5.38
C ILE A 94 1.27 5.94 -5.53
N THR A 95 2.59 6.08 -5.57
CA THR A 95 3.52 4.96 -5.67
C THR A 95 3.99 4.56 -4.27
N LEU A 96 3.76 3.30 -3.93
CA LEU A 96 4.22 2.66 -2.70
C LEU A 96 5.48 1.86 -2.99
N ASP A 97 6.53 2.07 -2.21
CA ASP A 97 7.78 1.29 -2.25
C ASP A 97 7.67 0.15 -1.24
N PHE A 98 7.42 -1.06 -1.75
CA PHE A 98 7.45 -2.28 -0.95
C PHE A 98 8.73 -3.07 -1.23
N ALA A 99 9.18 -3.86 -0.25
CA ALA A 99 10.45 -4.58 -0.31
C ALA A 99 10.62 -5.49 -1.55
N ASP A 100 9.51 -5.97 -2.13
CA ASP A 100 9.52 -6.87 -3.29
C ASP A 100 9.13 -6.19 -4.63
N GLU A 101 8.30 -5.14 -4.60
CA GLU A 101 7.78 -4.49 -5.81
C GLU A 101 7.16 -3.10 -5.52
N ASP A 102 7.39 -2.13 -6.41
CA ASP A 102 6.71 -0.84 -6.38
C ASP A 102 5.26 -0.99 -6.87
N VAL A 103 4.29 -0.52 -6.07
CA VAL A 103 2.88 -0.57 -6.43
C VAL A 103 2.30 0.82 -6.56
N THR A 104 1.84 1.17 -7.77
CA THR A 104 1.16 2.44 -8.03
C THR A 104 -0.35 2.29 -7.93
N VAL A 105 -0.95 3.07 -7.03
CA VAL A 105 -2.40 3.21 -6.91
C VAL A 105 -2.85 4.39 -7.75
N GLU A 106 -3.68 4.12 -8.75
CA GLU A 106 -4.20 5.15 -9.64
C GLU A 106 -5.71 5.36 -9.44
N VAL A 107 -6.11 6.62 -9.23
CA VAL A 107 -7.52 7.02 -9.15
C VAL A 107 -7.81 8.12 -10.16
N PRO A 108 -8.71 7.88 -11.14
CA PRO A 108 -9.08 8.88 -12.13
C PRO A 108 -10.13 9.86 -11.61
N THR A 109 -9.93 11.14 -11.91
CA THR A 109 -10.88 12.26 -11.72
C THR A 109 -11.50 12.67 -13.06
N LEU A 110 -12.51 13.54 -13.09
CA LEU A 110 -13.01 14.11 -14.34
C LEU A 110 -12.41 15.51 -14.53
N ILE A 111 -11.76 15.78 -15.66
CA ILE A 111 -11.24 17.12 -16.00
C ILE A 111 -11.76 17.57 -17.39
N PRO A 112 -12.18 18.83 -17.57
CA PRO A 112 -12.46 19.38 -18.89
C PRO A 112 -11.20 19.47 -19.78
N ASP A 113 -11.33 19.15 -21.07
CA ASP A 113 -10.26 19.06 -22.10
C ASP A 113 -9.29 20.25 -22.13
N GLU A 114 -9.75 21.42 -21.71
CA GLU A 114 -9.02 22.69 -21.69
C GLU A 114 -7.82 22.70 -20.73
N TRP A 115 -7.78 21.78 -19.76
CA TRP A 115 -6.76 21.71 -18.69
C TRP A 115 -5.77 20.56 -18.85
N LYS A 116 -5.84 19.83 -19.99
CA LYS A 116 -5.07 18.62 -20.31
C LYS A 116 -3.55 18.72 -20.11
N ASN A 117 -2.98 19.93 -20.10
CA ASN A 117 -1.54 20.17 -19.98
C ASN A 117 -1.15 21.14 -18.84
N GLN A 118 -2.07 21.48 -17.94
CA GLN A 118 -1.83 22.53 -16.93
C GLN A 118 -1.71 22.02 -15.48
N VAL A 119 -1.98 20.74 -15.24
CA VAL A 119 -2.03 20.19 -13.90
C VAL A 119 -0.90 19.19 -13.72
N LEU A 120 0.08 19.58 -12.91
CA LEU A 120 1.14 18.72 -12.40
C LEU A 120 1.05 18.80 -10.87
N LEU A 121 0.60 17.73 -10.23
CA LEU A 121 0.86 17.53 -8.81
C LEU A 121 2.17 16.75 -8.76
N LYS A 122 3.23 17.36 -8.23
CA LYS A 122 4.50 16.69 -8.02
C LYS A 122 4.95 16.98 -6.61
N ASN A 123 5.15 15.94 -5.80
CA ASN A 123 5.87 16.10 -4.55
C ASN A 123 7.36 16.27 -4.87
N SER A 124 7.97 17.30 -4.28
CA SER A 124 9.40 17.59 -4.38
C SER A 124 10.06 17.10 -3.10
N SER A 125 10.32 15.80 -3.00
CA SER A 125 11.26 15.25 -2.03
C SER A 125 12.70 15.47 -2.50
#